data_AF-A0A7S1EEG9-F1
#
_entry.id   AF-A0A7S1EEG9-F1
#
_cell.length_a   1.000
_cell.length_b   1.000
_cell.length_c   1.000
_cell.angle_alpha   90.00
_cell.angle_beta   90.00
_cell.angle_gamma   90.00
#
_symmetry.space_group_name_H-M   'P 1'
#
loop_
_entity.id
_entity.type
_entity.pdbx_description
1 polymer ?
#
loop_
_entity_poly.entity_id
_entity_poly.type
_entity_poly.pdbx_seq_one_letter_code
_entity_poly.pdbx_strand_id
1 'polypeptide(L)'
;EDQQSISFDVVLRDGNASIFLDEVIPTMDANGTVAFGLAAFQNGNATFDVVLRDDGGTERGGVDNFTVANAFKVVVLPVNNNPSFAVGLALMTAVEGAGALSFAGVAVDIRKGESADEDWQDLSFEIVLRSGNMTLFAPDGFPQMDAAGTLTFTLAAYQ
;
A
#
# COMPACT_ATOMS: atom_id res chain seq x y z
N GLU A 1 24.56 -40.68 16.52
CA GLU A 1 24.24 -39.24 16.44
C GLU A 1 24.51 -38.68 15.05
N ASP A 2 25.59 -39.07 14.36
CA ASP A 2 25.94 -38.63 12.98
C ASP A 2 24.94 -38.97 11.84
N GLN A 3 23.77 -39.53 12.14
CA GLN A 3 22.70 -39.82 11.19
C GLN A 3 21.39 -39.09 11.53
N GLN A 4 21.37 -38.28 12.60
CA GLN A 4 20.17 -37.53 12.96
C GLN A 4 20.02 -36.30 12.06
N SER A 5 18.81 -36.09 11.55
CA SER A 5 18.43 -34.88 10.82
C SER A 5 17.69 -33.91 11.74
N ILE A 6 17.87 -32.63 11.48
CA ILE A 6 17.24 -31.54 12.21
C ILE A 6 16.25 -30.85 11.28
N SER A 7 15.06 -30.55 11.79
CA SER A 7 14.03 -29.78 11.09
C SER A 7 13.48 -28.67 11.97
N PHE A 8 13.10 -27.56 11.35
CA PHE A 8 12.42 -26.44 12.00
C PHE A 8 11.00 -26.27 11.44
N ASP A 9 10.01 -26.24 12.32
CA ASP A 9 8.66 -25.78 11.98
C ASP A 9 8.50 -24.32 12.43
N VAL A 10 7.96 -23.46 11.57
CA VAL A 10 7.65 -22.07 11.90
C VAL A 10 6.14 -21.94 12.04
N VAL A 11 5.69 -21.43 13.18
CA VAL A 11 4.26 -21.27 13.48
C VAL A 11 3.95 -19.79 13.74
N LEU A 12 2.97 -19.25 13.01
CA LEU A 12 2.46 -17.91 13.27
C LEU A 12 1.77 -17.90 14.64
N ARG A 13 2.31 -17.09 15.55
CA ARG A 13 1.79 -16.94 16.91
C ARG A 13 0.79 -15.78 17.00
N ASP A 14 1.14 -14.65 16.40
CA ASP A 14 0.36 -13.42 16.45
C ASP A 14 0.70 -12.50 15.26
N GLY A 15 -0.19 -11.58 14.93
CA GLY A 15 -0.03 -10.60 13.86
C GLY A 15 -0.71 -11.01 12.55
N ASN A 16 -0.29 -10.37 11.45
CA ASN A 16 -0.99 -10.45 10.17
C ASN A 16 -0.24 -11.33 9.16
N ALA A 17 -0.87 -12.41 8.68
CA ALA A 17 -0.33 -13.28 7.65
C ALA A 17 -0.39 -12.66 6.24
N SER A 18 -1.26 -11.68 5.98
CA SER A 18 -1.42 -11.04 4.67
C SER A 18 -0.17 -10.27 4.23
N ILE A 19 0.77 -10.01 5.14
CA ILE A 19 2.05 -9.38 4.79
C ILE A 19 2.97 -10.33 3.98
N PHE A 20 2.67 -11.62 3.93
CA PHE A 20 3.42 -12.61 3.17
C PHE A 20 2.77 -12.94 1.83
N LEU A 21 3.60 -13.18 0.82
CA LEU A 21 3.16 -13.54 -0.53
C LEU A 21 2.28 -14.80 -0.48
N ASP A 22 1.09 -14.72 -1.08
CA ASP A 22 0.07 -15.78 -1.09
C ASP A 22 -0.30 -16.32 0.31
N GLU A 23 -0.12 -15.50 1.36
CA GLU A 23 -0.32 -15.85 2.77
C GLU A 23 0.52 -17.06 3.24
N VAL A 24 1.64 -17.32 2.55
CA VAL A 24 2.55 -18.41 2.89
C VAL A 24 3.45 -18.01 4.07
N ILE A 25 3.35 -18.76 5.17
CA ILE A 25 4.16 -18.57 6.37
C ILE A 25 5.66 -18.78 6.06
N PRO A 26 6.57 -17.97 6.64
CA PRO A 26 8.01 -18.15 6.48
C PRO A 26 8.48 -19.57 6.81
N THR A 27 9.47 -20.07 6.07
CA THR A 27 10.11 -21.36 6.35
C THR A 27 11.50 -21.15 6.93
N MET A 28 12.00 -22.09 7.73
CA MET A 28 13.37 -22.08 8.27
C MET A 28 14.10 -23.36 7.85
N ASP A 29 15.30 -23.22 7.30
CA ASP A 29 16.14 -24.37 6.95
C ASP A 29 16.91 -24.91 8.17
N ALA A 30 17.56 -26.07 8.03
CA ALA A 30 18.33 -26.71 9.10
C ALA A 30 19.54 -25.87 9.60
N ASN A 31 19.95 -24.84 8.85
CA ASN A 31 20.99 -23.90 9.27
C ASN A 31 20.42 -22.67 10.01
N GLY A 32 19.09 -22.60 10.17
CA GLY A 32 18.39 -21.48 10.79
C GLY A 32 18.11 -20.31 9.84
N THR A 33 18.27 -20.49 8.53
CA THR A 33 17.97 -19.44 7.54
C THR A 33 16.48 -19.37 7.31
N VAL A 34 15.90 -18.19 7.52
CA VAL A 34 14.48 -17.93 7.29
C VAL A 34 14.28 -17.39 5.87
N ALA A 35 13.31 -17.96 5.15
CA ALA A 35 12.89 -17.51 3.83
C ALA A 35 11.40 -17.16 3.83
N PHE A 36 11.06 -16.01 3.25
CA PHE A 36 9.69 -15.57 3.01
C PHE A 36 9.64 -14.60 1.83
N GLY A 37 8.48 -14.53 1.18
CA GLY A 37 8.14 -13.45 0.25
C GLY A 37 7.20 -12.48 0.94
N LEU A 38 7.36 -11.18 0.68
CA LEU A 38 6.41 -10.16 1.14
C LEU A 38 5.32 -9.95 0.07
N ALA A 39 4.08 -9.75 0.51
CA ALA A 39 3.01 -9.31 -0.35
C ALA A 39 3.22 -7.83 -0.74
N ALA A 40 2.89 -7.49 -1.99
CA ALA A 40 2.95 -6.11 -2.45
C ALA A 40 1.89 -5.26 -1.72
N PHE A 41 2.24 -4.01 -1.40
CA PHE A 41 1.32 -3.02 -0.81
C PHE A 41 0.73 -3.44 0.55
N GLN A 42 1.43 -4.31 1.29
CA GLN A 42 1.04 -4.75 2.62
C GLN A 42 2.11 -4.33 3.64
N ASN A 43 1.66 -3.87 4.80
CA ASN A 43 2.52 -3.59 5.96
C ASN A 43 1.91 -4.18 7.23
N GLY A 44 2.72 -4.22 8.29
CA GLY A 44 2.27 -4.72 9.58
C GLY A 44 3.36 -5.51 10.26
N ASN A 45 2.94 -6.45 11.11
CA ASN A 45 3.88 -7.29 11.82
C ASN A 45 3.32 -8.68 12.04
N ALA A 46 4.23 -9.66 12.10
CA ALA A 46 3.93 -11.05 12.39
C ALA A 46 5.01 -11.59 13.35
N THR A 47 4.58 -12.30 14.39
CA THR A 47 5.45 -12.90 15.40
C THR A 47 5.35 -14.41 15.29
N PHE A 48 6.49 -15.10 15.31
CA PHE A 48 6.58 -16.53 15.08
C PHE A 48 7.20 -17.28 16.26
N ASP A 49 6.65 -18.45 16.52
CA ASP A 49 7.30 -19.49 17.30
C ASP A 49 8.02 -20.45 16.34
N VAL A 50 9.20 -20.93 16.74
CA VAL A 50 9.95 -21.95 16.00
C VAL A 50 10.02 -23.20 16.84
N VAL A 51 9.67 -24.33 16.23
CA VAL A 51 9.77 -25.66 16.81
C VAL A 51 10.95 -26.37 16.16
N LEU A 52 12.01 -26.57 16.93
CA LEU A 52 13.15 -27.39 16.54
C LEU A 52 12.82 -28.86 16.83
N ARG A 53 13.03 -29.76 15.87
CA ARG A 53 12.92 -31.22 16.04
C ARG A 53 14.17 -31.91 15.51
N ASP A 54 14.62 -32.94 16.21
CA ASP A 54 15.49 -33.97 15.64
C ASP A 54 14.68 -35.24 15.30
N ASP A 55 15.26 -36.16 14.52
CA ASP A 55 14.68 -37.47 14.19
C ASP A 55 15.26 -38.60 15.06
N GLY A 56 15.82 -38.26 16.22
CA GLY A 56 16.46 -39.22 17.13
C GLY A 56 15.52 -40.26 17.73
N GLY A 57 14.21 -40.04 17.61
CA GLY A 57 13.15 -40.97 18.00
C GLY A 57 13.18 -41.34 19.48
N THR A 58 12.38 -42.37 19.84
CA THR A 58 12.28 -42.88 21.22
C THR A 58 13.10 -44.15 21.47
N GLU A 59 13.85 -44.62 20.47
CA GLU A 59 14.59 -45.88 20.55
C GLU A 59 15.72 -45.78 21.59
N ARG A 60 15.94 -46.86 22.35
CA ARG A 60 16.93 -46.92 23.46
C ARG A 60 16.75 -45.85 24.56
N GLY A 61 15.54 -45.34 24.74
CA GLY A 61 15.24 -44.32 25.75
C GLY A 61 15.45 -42.88 25.25
N GLY A 62 15.52 -42.69 23.93
CA GLY A 62 15.39 -41.37 23.32
C GLY A 62 14.06 -40.71 23.68
N VAL A 63 14.04 -39.39 23.66
CA VAL A 63 12.82 -38.57 23.78
C VAL A 63 12.71 -37.83 22.46
N ASP A 64 11.50 -37.77 21.88
CA ASP A 64 11.23 -36.88 20.76
C ASP A 64 11.46 -35.43 21.25
N ASN A 65 12.66 -34.92 21.02
CA ASN A 65 13.07 -33.64 21.56
C ASN A 65 12.57 -32.56 20.62
N PHE A 66 11.49 -31.89 21.03
CA PHE A 66 11.10 -30.63 20.42
C PHE A 66 11.27 -29.48 21.41
N THR A 67 11.84 -28.39 20.93
CA THR A 67 11.93 -27.14 21.70
C THR A 67 11.16 -26.07 20.96
N VAL A 68 10.22 -25.42 21.66
CA VAL A 68 9.50 -24.26 21.14
C VAL A 68 10.16 -23.00 21.70
N ALA A 69 10.64 -22.13 20.82
CA ALA A 69 11.14 -20.81 21.19
C ALA A 69 10.32 -19.71 20.52
N ASN A 70 10.01 -18.63 21.25
CA ASN A 70 9.57 -17.38 20.63
C ASN A 70 10.75 -16.85 19.82
N ALA A 71 10.72 -17.06 18.50
CA ALA A 71 11.94 -17.04 17.72
C ALA A 71 12.22 -15.66 17.13
N PHE A 72 11.24 -15.08 16.43
CA PHE A 72 11.45 -13.80 15.75
C PHE A 72 10.14 -13.09 15.39
N LYS A 73 10.29 -11.80 15.08
CA LYS A 73 9.22 -10.91 14.63
C LYS A 73 9.62 -10.30 13.29
N VAL A 74 8.70 -10.36 12.32
CA VAL A 74 8.80 -9.64 11.05
C VAL A 74 7.99 -8.37 11.17
N VAL A 75 8.60 -7.23 10.82
CA VAL A 75 7.93 -5.92 10.76
C VAL A 75 8.12 -5.35 9.36
N VAL A 76 7.02 -5.13 8.67
CA VAL A 76 6.97 -4.45 7.37
C VAL A 76 6.43 -3.05 7.61
N LEU A 77 7.25 -2.04 7.32
CA LEU A 77 6.88 -0.65 7.52
C LEU A 77 6.04 -0.16 6.34
N PRO A 78 5.05 0.73 6.56
CA PRO A 78 4.35 1.38 5.46
C PRO A 78 5.35 2.23 4.65
N VAL A 79 5.21 2.19 3.32
CA VAL A 79 5.95 3.04 2.39
C VAL A 79 4.95 3.90 1.66
N ASN A 80 5.17 5.21 1.68
CA ASN A 80 4.34 6.13 0.90
C ASN A 80 4.39 5.78 -0.59
N ASN A 81 3.24 5.56 -1.21
CA ASN A 81 3.06 5.34 -2.63
C ASN A 81 2.58 6.63 -3.30
N ASN A 82 2.89 6.78 -4.59
CA ASN A 82 2.50 7.96 -5.34
C ASN A 82 0.97 8.01 -5.49
N PRO A 83 0.35 9.21 -5.34
CA PRO A 83 -1.06 9.36 -5.64
C PRO A 83 -1.31 9.18 -7.15
N SER A 84 -2.51 8.72 -7.50
CA SER A 84 -2.92 8.50 -8.88
C SER A 84 -4.37 8.92 -9.14
N PHE A 85 -4.68 9.19 -10.40
CA PHE A 85 -6.03 9.50 -10.87
C PHE A 85 -6.14 9.23 -12.38
N ALA A 86 -7.36 9.16 -12.89
CA ALA A 86 -7.69 9.14 -14.31
C ALA A 86 -8.43 10.41 -14.73
N VAL A 87 -8.29 10.82 -15.99
CA VAL A 87 -9.06 11.94 -16.54
C VAL A 87 -10.44 11.44 -16.98
N GLY A 88 -11.49 11.82 -16.26
CA GLY A 88 -12.86 11.43 -16.56
C GLY A 88 -13.54 12.34 -17.59
N LEU A 89 -13.26 13.65 -17.54
CA LEU A 89 -13.80 14.64 -18.46
C LEU A 89 -12.68 15.45 -19.13
N ALA A 90 -12.39 15.11 -20.37
CA ALA A 90 -11.31 15.73 -21.14
C ALA A 90 -11.72 17.02 -21.88
N LEU A 91 -13.03 17.22 -22.13
CA LEU A 91 -13.55 18.39 -22.82
C LEU A 91 -14.61 19.07 -21.98
N MET A 92 -14.38 20.35 -21.69
CA MET A 92 -15.33 21.24 -21.04
C MET A 92 -15.60 22.40 -21.98
N THR A 93 -16.87 22.77 -22.11
CA THR A 93 -17.28 23.91 -22.93
C THR A 93 -17.96 24.93 -22.03
N ALA A 94 -17.72 26.20 -22.31
CA ALA A 94 -18.26 27.30 -21.53
C ALA A 94 -18.57 28.45 -22.48
N VAL A 95 -19.63 29.20 -22.18
CA VAL A 95 -19.93 30.46 -22.85
C VAL A 95 -19.15 31.55 -22.15
N GLU A 96 -18.54 32.46 -22.91
CA GLU A 96 -17.87 33.62 -22.35
C GLU A 96 -18.80 34.41 -21.41
N GLY A 97 -18.26 34.90 -20.29
CA GLY A 97 -19.04 35.63 -19.30
C GLY A 97 -20.05 34.80 -18.49
N ALA A 98 -20.05 33.46 -18.60
CA ALA A 98 -20.94 32.58 -17.82
C ALA A 98 -20.72 32.65 -16.28
N GLY A 99 -19.70 33.39 -15.83
CA GLY A 99 -19.36 33.53 -14.42
C GLY A 99 -18.70 32.26 -13.88
N ALA A 100 -19.08 31.89 -12.66
CA ALA A 100 -18.52 30.72 -11.97
C ALA A 100 -19.05 29.42 -12.57
N LEU A 101 -18.14 28.49 -12.83
CA LEU A 101 -18.41 27.19 -13.42
C LEU A 101 -17.79 26.09 -12.57
N SER A 102 -18.46 24.93 -12.58
CA SER A 102 -18.05 23.74 -11.85
C SER A 102 -18.26 22.50 -12.73
N PHE A 103 -17.22 21.69 -12.86
CA PHE A 103 -17.20 20.46 -13.63
C PHE A 103 -16.77 19.32 -12.72
N ALA A 104 -17.72 18.47 -12.33
CA ALA A 104 -17.44 17.26 -11.56
C ALA A 104 -16.89 16.15 -12.48
N GLY A 105 -16.07 15.26 -11.91
CA GLY A 105 -15.54 14.09 -12.63
C GLY A 105 -14.46 14.43 -13.66
N VAL A 106 -13.79 15.58 -13.55
CA VAL A 106 -12.63 15.90 -14.39
C VAL A 106 -11.47 14.96 -14.02
N ALA A 107 -11.22 14.78 -12.72
CA ALA A 107 -10.43 13.67 -12.21
C ALA A 107 -11.35 12.63 -11.56
N VAL A 108 -11.10 11.35 -11.87
CA VAL A 108 -11.80 10.18 -11.33
C VAL A 108 -10.78 9.12 -10.93
N ASP A 109 -11.22 8.05 -10.28
CA ASP A 109 -10.34 6.97 -9.78
C ASP A 109 -9.17 7.50 -8.94
N ILE A 110 -9.45 8.56 -8.16
CA ILE A 110 -8.46 9.25 -7.32
C ILE A 110 -8.06 8.34 -6.17
N ARG A 111 -6.76 8.03 -6.08
CA ARG A 111 -6.17 7.23 -5.00
C ARG A 111 -5.02 7.96 -4.34
N LYS A 112 -4.94 7.85 -3.01
CA LYS A 112 -3.83 8.37 -2.19
C LYS A 112 -2.53 7.61 -2.44
N GLY A 113 -2.68 6.31 -2.68
CA GLY A 113 -1.68 5.41 -3.24
C GLY A 113 -2.31 4.04 -3.46
N GLU A 114 -1.50 3.01 -3.71
CA GLU A 114 -1.98 1.69 -4.14
C GLU A 114 -2.43 0.81 -2.95
N SER A 115 -2.19 1.25 -1.72
CA SER A 115 -2.58 0.52 -0.50
C SER A 115 -3.70 1.21 0.27
N ALA A 116 -4.53 0.42 0.96
CA ALA A 116 -5.57 0.95 1.86
C ALA A 116 -4.99 1.67 3.09
N ASP A 117 -3.71 1.44 3.37
CA ASP A 117 -3.00 2.03 4.50
C ASP A 117 -2.57 3.48 4.22
N GLU A 118 -3.11 4.16 3.19
CA GLU A 118 -2.73 5.54 2.84
C GLU A 118 -3.85 6.55 3.07
N ASP A 119 -4.96 6.12 3.70
CA ASP A 119 -6.13 6.95 3.99
C ASP A 119 -5.84 8.20 4.85
N TRP A 120 -4.72 8.23 5.54
CA TRP A 120 -4.26 9.36 6.36
C TRP A 120 -3.50 10.45 5.60
N GLN A 121 -3.28 10.30 4.30
CA GLN A 121 -2.65 11.34 3.48
C GLN A 121 -3.66 12.37 2.97
N ASP A 122 -3.27 13.63 2.88
CA ASP A 122 -4.08 14.66 2.22
C ASP A 122 -3.69 14.77 0.74
N LEU A 123 -4.69 14.89 -0.13
CA LEU A 123 -4.48 15.09 -1.57
C LEU A 123 -4.70 16.54 -1.96
N SER A 124 -3.86 17.02 -2.87
CA SER A 124 -4.02 18.30 -3.53
C SER A 124 -3.76 18.16 -5.03
N PHE A 125 -4.42 19.02 -5.80
CA PHE A 125 -4.20 19.14 -7.23
C PHE A 125 -3.54 20.47 -7.55
N GLU A 126 -2.56 20.43 -8.45
CA GLU A 126 -2.00 21.62 -9.07
C GLU A 126 -2.51 21.71 -10.51
N ILE A 127 -3.12 22.85 -10.85
CA ILE A 127 -3.58 23.12 -12.21
C ILE A 127 -2.59 24.07 -12.88
N VAL A 128 -1.95 23.59 -13.95
CA VAL A 128 -0.99 24.39 -14.73
C VAL A 128 -1.57 24.67 -16.12
N LEU A 129 -1.70 25.95 -16.46
CA LEU A 129 -2.08 26.36 -17.81
C LEU A 129 -0.91 26.12 -18.77
N ARG A 130 -1.03 25.10 -19.62
CA ARG A 130 0.00 24.72 -20.60
C ARG A 130 0.00 25.60 -21.85
N SER A 131 -1.18 26.06 -22.26
CA SER A 131 -1.40 26.90 -23.44
C SER A 131 -2.75 27.61 -23.34
N GLY A 132 -2.89 28.75 -24.02
CA GLY A 132 -4.14 29.53 -24.04
C GLY A 132 -3.95 30.91 -23.44
N ASN A 133 -5.05 31.55 -23.04
CA ASN A 133 -5.05 32.90 -22.52
C ASN A 133 -5.56 32.93 -21.07
N MET A 134 -4.69 33.33 -20.14
CA MET A 134 -5.02 33.42 -18.72
C MET A 134 -6.03 34.54 -18.40
N THR A 135 -6.19 35.53 -19.30
CA THR A 135 -7.16 36.62 -19.12
C THR A 135 -8.61 36.18 -19.34
N LEU A 136 -8.84 34.93 -19.75
CA LEU A 136 -10.18 34.36 -19.83
C LEU A 136 -10.80 34.13 -18.44
N PHE A 137 -9.98 34.08 -17.39
CA PHE A 137 -10.42 33.87 -16.02
C PHE A 137 -10.44 35.19 -15.25
N ALA A 138 -11.38 35.29 -14.31
CA ALA A 138 -11.40 36.39 -13.35
C ALA A 138 -10.12 36.34 -12.46
N PRO A 139 -9.62 37.48 -11.94
CA PRO A 139 -8.40 37.51 -11.13
C PRO A 139 -8.43 36.62 -9.87
N ASP A 140 -9.60 36.34 -9.32
CA ASP A 140 -9.87 35.46 -8.18
C ASP A 140 -10.57 34.14 -8.59
N GLY A 141 -10.68 33.90 -9.89
CA GLY A 141 -11.44 32.82 -10.50
C GLY A 141 -10.60 31.83 -11.28
N PHE A 142 -9.30 31.73 -11.00
CA PHE A 142 -8.43 30.79 -11.70
C PHE A 142 -8.90 29.34 -11.51
N PRO A 143 -8.66 28.45 -12.50
CA PRO A 143 -8.97 27.03 -12.37
C PRO A 143 -8.34 26.40 -11.14
N GLN A 144 -9.16 25.76 -10.31
CA GLN A 144 -8.76 25.01 -9.13
C GLN A 144 -9.49 23.67 -9.12
N MET A 145 -8.84 22.63 -8.61
CA MET A 145 -9.44 21.31 -8.48
C MET A 145 -9.42 20.87 -7.02
N ASP A 146 -10.56 20.40 -6.52
CA ASP A 146 -10.68 19.85 -5.17
C ASP A 146 -10.21 18.39 -5.10
N ALA A 147 -10.10 17.85 -3.88
CA ALA A 147 -9.67 16.46 -3.66
C ALA A 147 -10.67 15.42 -4.21
N ALA A 148 -11.89 15.82 -4.57
CA ALA A 148 -12.90 14.97 -5.21
C ALA A 148 -12.81 14.99 -6.75
N GLY A 149 -11.88 15.77 -7.32
CA GLY A 149 -11.68 15.87 -8.77
C GLY A 149 -12.66 16.82 -9.47
N THR A 150 -13.30 17.73 -8.73
CA THR A 150 -14.16 18.77 -9.29
C THR A 150 -13.32 19.98 -9.65
N LEU A 151 -13.36 20.39 -10.93
CA LEU A 151 -12.72 21.61 -11.41
C LEU A 151 -13.69 22.80 -11.30
N THR A 152 -13.23 23.88 -10.68
CA THR A 152 -13.97 25.15 -10.60
C THR A 152 -13.14 26.30 -11.17
N PHE A 153 -13.79 27.21 -11.86
CA PHE A 153 -13.20 28.48 -12.30
C PHE A 153 -14.29 29.53 -12.53
N THR A 154 -13.91 30.80 -12.57
CA THR A 154 -14.80 31.90 -12.94
C THR A 154 -14.26 32.56 -14.19
N LEU A 155 -15.09 32.65 -15.23
CA LEU A 155 -14.73 33.38 -16.44
C LEU A 155 -14.77 34.88 -16.19
N ALA A 156 -13.84 35.61 -16.81
CA ALA A 156 -13.86 37.06 -16.81
C ALA A 156 -15.19 37.57 -17.40
N ALA A 157 -15.69 38.70 -16.86
CA ALA A 157 -16.78 39.42 -17.49
C ALA A 157 -16.37 39.87 -18.90
N TYR A 158 -17.34 40.03 -19.80
CA TYR A 158 -17.14 40.46 -21.19
C TYR A 158 -16.07 41.55 -21.31
N GLN A 159 -15.07 41.30 -22.16
CA GLN A 159 -14.13 42.34 -22.62
C GLN A 159 -14.75 43.11 -23.79
#